data_AF-A0A031JVM3-F1
#
_entry.id   AF-A0A031JVM3-F1
#
_cell.length_a   1.000
_cell.length_b   1.000
_cell.length_c   1.000
_cell.angle_alpha   90.00
_cell.angle_beta   90.00
_cell.angle_gamma   90.00
#
_symmetry.space_group_name_H-M   'P 1'
#
loop_
_entity.id
_entity.type
_entity.pdbx_description
1 polymer ?
#
loop_
_entity_poly.entity_id
_entity_poly.type
_entity_poly.pdbx_seq_one_letter_code
_entity_poly.pdbx_strand_id
1 'polypeptide(L)'
;MSLLAAFGFIGALAATAAPVHSVSVDHRGSTYSVDYRARVETSMRTIGIAPPARQSTQRCVMTATVSVERVIADGGHALTAALPGKETFTRQLPGECRSRDAQLARLVDDKTPAITAHLAEAASADREHALAAIDAAHHFAAN
;
A
#
# COMPACT_ATOMS: atom_id res chain seq x y z
N MET A 1 -39.36 -12.70 -36.35
CA MET A 1 -39.34 -12.77 -34.87
C MET A 1 -38.05 -13.45 -34.44
N SER A 2 -36.99 -12.69 -34.17
CA SER A 2 -35.80 -13.19 -33.46
C SER A 2 -35.11 -12.02 -32.77
N LEU A 3 -35.33 -11.88 -31.46
CA LEU A 3 -34.54 -11.00 -30.60
C LEU A 3 -33.33 -11.80 -30.11
N LEU A 4 -32.13 -11.37 -30.48
CA LEU A 4 -30.89 -11.77 -29.83
C LEU A 4 -30.57 -10.72 -28.77
N ALA A 5 -30.80 -11.05 -27.50
CA ALA A 5 -30.37 -10.24 -26.37
C ALA A 5 -28.90 -10.55 -26.07
N ALA A 6 -28.02 -9.60 -26.39
CA ALA A 6 -26.63 -9.63 -25.95
C ALA A 6 -26.55 -9.15 -24.49
N PHE A 7 -26.37 -10.07 -23.55
CA PHE A 7 -26.03 -9.73 -22.17
C PHE A 7 -24.54 -9.36 -22.11
N GLY A 8 -24.25 -8.06 -22.12
CA GLY A 8 -22.92 -7.52 -21.83
C GLY A 8 -22.61 -7.65 -20.34
N PHE A 9 -21.64 -8.50 -20.00
CA PHE A 9 -21.13 -8.65 -18.64
C PHE A 9 -20.20 -7.45 -18.33
N ILE A 10 -20.71 -6.44 -17.64
CA ILE A 10 -19.89 -5.35 -17.10
C ILE A 10 -19.17 -5.90 -15.87
N GLY A 11 -17.90 -6.27 -16.03
CA GLY A 11 -17.03 -6.64 -14.90
C GLY A 11 -16.70 -5.39 -14.08
N ALA A 12 -17.21 -5.31 -12.85
CA ALA A 12 -16.79 -4.30 -11.89
C ALA A 12 -15.34 -4.62 -11.44
N LEU A 13 -14.39 -3.73 -11.72
CA LEU A 13 -13.09 -3.78 -11.08
C LEU A 13 -13.28 -3.38 -9.61
N ALA A 14 -13.25 -4.35 -8.71
CA ALA A 14 -13.12 -4.08 -7.29
C ALA A 14 -11.73 -3.49 -7.04
N ALA A 15 -11.63 -2.16 -6.93
CA ALA A 15 -10.46 -1.52 -6.38
C ALA A 15 -10.36 -1.93 -4.92
N THR A 16 -9.48 -2.87 -4.60
CA THR A 16 -9.13 -3.17 -3.21
C THR A 16 -8.53 -1.90 -2.62
N ALA A 17 -9.27 -1.24 -1.73
CA ALA A 17 -8.79 -0.08 -1.02
C ALA A 17 -7.52 -0.47 -0.26
N ALA A 18 -6.42 0.26 -0.50
CA ALA A 18 -5.17 0.01 0.20
C ALA A 18 -5.40 0.18 1.73
N PRO A 19 -4.70 -0.58 2.58
CA PRO A 19 -4.80 -0.43 4.03
C PRO A 19 -4.54 1.01 4.47
N VAL A 20 -5.41 1.50 5.35
CA VAL A 20 -5.31 2.83 5.97
C VAL A 20 -5.43 2.67 7.48
N HIS A 21 -4.59 3.37 8.22
CA HIS A 21 -4.72 3.56 9.65
C HIS A 21 -5.06 5.02 9.93
N SER A 22 -6.21 5.31 10.51
CA SER A 22 -6.68 6.67 10.75
C SER A 22 -6.70 6.98 12.25
N VAL A 23 -6.27 8.18 12.61
CA VAL A 23 -6.37 8.72 13.97
C VAL A 23 -7.00 10.10 13.94
N SER A 24 -7.79 10.42 14.97
CA SER A 24 -8.29 11.78 15.20
C SER A 24 -7.40 12.48 16.19
N VAL A 25 -7.02 13.72 15.89
CA VAL A 25 -6.15 14.54 16.73
C VAL A 25 -6.84 15.87 17.02
N ASP A 26 -7.10 16.15 18.29
CA ASP A 26 -7.55 17.46 18.73
C ASP A 26 -6.33 18.34 19.03
N HIS A 27 -6.19 19.45 18.31
CA HIS A 27 -5.08 20.38 18.49
C HIS A 27 -5.52 21.81 18.17
N ARG A 28 -5.08 22.78 18.99
CA ARG A 28 -5.43 24.22 18.81
C ARG A 28 -6.94 24.50 18.69
N GLY A 29 -7.79 23.69 19.35
CA GLY A 29 -9.24 23.87 19.32
C GLY A 29 -9.93 23.40 18.05
N SER A 30 -9.23 22.66 17.18
CA SER A 30 -9.78 22.00 15.99
C SER A 30 -9.47 20.50 16.02
N THR A 31 -10.29 19.70 15.34
CA THR A 31 -10.09 18.26 15.19
C THR A 31 -9.57 17.96 13.78
N TYR A 32 -8.44 17.26 13.70
CA TYR A 32 -7.83 16.80 12.45
C TYR A 32 -8.02 15.30 12.29
N SER A 33 -8.27 14.87 11.06
CA SER A 33 -8.13 13.48 10.68
C SER A 33 -6.72 13.27 10.13
N VAL A 34 -6.00 12.29 10.67
CA VAL A 34 -4.67 11.91 10.19
C VAL A 34 -4.72 10.46 9.70
N ASP A 35 -4.64 10.30 8.39
CA ASP A 35 -4.59 9.01 7.71
C ASP A 35 -3.14 8.60 7.43
N TYR A 36 -2.79 7.37 7.75
CA TYR A 36 -1.55 6.73 7.37
C TYR A 36 -1.87 5.67 6.32
N ARG A 37 -1.46 5.91 5.08
CA ARG A 37 -1.84 5.11 3.90
C ARG A 37 -0.65 4.29 3.43
N ALA A 38 -0.88 3.01 3.16
CA ALA A 38 0.14 2.16 2.56
C ALA A 38 0.30 2.48 1.07
N ARG A 39 1.55 2.65 0.64
CA ARG A 39 1.98 2.62 -0.76
C ARG A 39 2.74 1.31 -0.98
N VAL A 40 2.13 0.37 -1.70
CA VAL A 40 2.69 -0.96 -1.94
C VAL A 40 3.27 -1.03 -3.36
N GLU A 41 4.58 -1.19 -3.43
CA GLU A 41 5.31 -1.46 -4.67
C GLU A 41 5.61 -2.95 -4.75
N THR A 42 5.29 -3.60 -5.87
CA THR A 42 5.54 -5.03 -6.05
C THR A 42 6.50 -5.30 -7.19
N SER A 43 7.32 -6.33 -7.06
CA SER A 43 8.24 -6.77 -8.10
C SER A 43 8.42 -8.28 -8.10
N MET A 44 8.81 -8.82 -9.27
CA MET A 44 9.12 -10.21 -9.46
C MET A 44 10.44 -10.37 -10.22
N ARG A 45 11.26 -11.32 -9.80
CA ARG A 45 12.53 -11.65 -10.46
C ARG A 45 12.73 -13.15 -10.53
N THR A 46 12.93 -13.67 -11.75
CA THR A 46 13.39 -15.05 -11.93
C THR A 46 14.88 -15.11 -11.65
N ILE A 47 15.30 -16.02 -10.77
CA ILE A 47 16.70 -16.29 -10.42
C ILE A 47 16.99 -17.75 -10.70
N GLY A 48 18.17 -18.06 -11.25
CA GLY A 48 18.58 -19.43 -11.60
C GLY A 48 18.51 -19.69 -13.10
N ILE A 49 18.77 -20.93 -13.50
CA ILE A 49 18.87 -21.35 -14.90
C ILE A 49 18.02 -22.59 -15.18
N ALA A 50 17.60 -22.75 -16.43
CA ALA A 50 16.88 -23.93 -16.92
C ALA A 50 17.63 -24.57 -18.11
N PRO A 51 18.65 -25.41 -17.85
CA PRO A 51 19.39 -26.08 -18.92
C PRO A 51 18.55 -27.20 -19.56
N PRO A 52 18.65 -27.47 -20.88
CA PRO A 52 17.80 -28.45 -21.58
C PRO A 52 17.89 -29.89 -21.05
N ALA A 53 19.05 -30.31 -20.55
CA ALA A 53 19.33 -31.69 -20.13
C ALA A 53 19.55 -31.84 -18.62
N ARG A 54 19.11 -30.87 -17.81
CA ARG A 54 19.24 -30.88 -16.34
C ARG A 54 17.96 -30.35 -15.70
N GLN A 55 17.77 -30.68 -14.42
CA GLN A 55 16.70 -30.08 -13.64
C GLN A 55 16.90 -28.57 -13.53
N SER A 56 15.81 -27.81 -13.67
CA SER A 56 15.82 -26.36 -13.53
C SER A 56 16.11 -25.97 -12.07
N THR A 57 16.92 -24.93 -11.90
CA THR A 57 17.16 -24.28 -10.60
C THR A 57 16.45 -22.93 -10.51
N GLN A 58 15.58 -22.63 -11.47
CA GLN A 58 14.82 -21.39 -11.49
C GLN A 58 13.89 -21.30 -10.28
N ARG A 59 13.87 -20.11 -9.70
CA ARG A 59 12.91 -19.70 -8.68
C ARG A 59 12.43 -18.30 -8.98
N CYS A 60 11.15 -18.06 -8.74
CA CYS A 60 10.56 -16.75 -8.79
C CYS A 60 10.65 -16.12 -7.41
N VAL A 61 11.36 -15.00 -7.31
CA VAL A 61 11.39 -14.16 -6.11
C VAL A 61 10.38 -13.04 -6.29
N MET A 62 9.41 -12.98 -5.39
CA MET A 62 8.38 -11.95 -5.32
C MET A 62 8.67 -11.07 -4.14
N THR A 63 8.59 -9.76 -4.35
CA THR A 63 8.84 -8.77 -3.31
C THR A 63 7.69 -7.75 -3.29
N ALA A 64 7.20 -7.44 -2.10
CA ALA A 64 6.30 -6.33 -1.84
C ALA A 64 6.99 -5.38 -0.85
N THR A 65 7.21 -4.14 -1.29
CA THR A 65 7.80 -3.08 -0.48
C THR A 65 6.73 -2.07 -0.14
N VAL A 66 6.60 -1.76 1.14
CA VAL A 66 5.56 -0.90 1.69
C VAL A 66 6.21 0.35 2.25
N SER A 67 5.74 1.50 1.78
CA SER A 67 6.05 2.80 2.35
C SER A 67 4.77 3.44 2.88
N VAL A 68 4.92 4.39 3.81
CA VAL A 68 3.79 5.04 4.47
C VAL A 68 3.70 6.50 4.04
N GLU A 69 2.50 6.91 3.67
CA GLU A 69 2.15 8.29 3.38
C GLU A 69 1.18 8.79 4.44
N ARG A 70 1.51 9.90 5.10
CA ARG A 70 0.62 10.60 6.02
C ARG A 70 -0.22 11.61 5.26
N VAL A 71 -1.52 11.67 5.54
CA VAL A 71 -2.45 12.69 5.06
C VAL A 71 -3.16 13.30 6.28
N ILE A 72 -2.97 14.59 6.52
CA ILE A 72 -3.65 15.35 7.57
C ILE A 72 -4.75 16.18 6.90
N ALA A 73 -6.00 16.08 7.36
CA ALA A 73 -7.14 16.82 6.82
C ALA A 73 -7.95 17.53 7.93
N ASP A 74 -8.46 18.72 7.61
CA ASP A 74 -9.22 19.60 8.52
C ASP A 74 -10.60 20.01 7.97
N GLY A 75 -11.13 19.26 6.99
CA GLY A 75 -12.44 19.52 6.40
C GLY A 75 -12.45 20.51 5.22
N GLY A 76 -11.30 21.09 4.86
CA GLY A 76 -11.14 21.92 3.66
C GLY A 76 -9.76 21.84 3.00
N HIS A 77 -8.73 21.46 3.77
CA HIS A 77 -7.36 21.32 3.31
C HIS A 77 -6.80 19.93 3.63
N ALA A 78 -5.79 19.52 2.86
CA ALA A 78 -5.07 18.27 3.10
C ALA A 78 -3.56 18.48 2.95
N LEU A 79 -2.79 18.00 3.92
CA LEU A 79 -1.33 17.99 3.90
C LEU A 79 -0.86 16.55 3.76
N THR A 80 -0.03 16.30 2.76
CA THR A 80 0.48 14.95 2.48
C THR A 80 1.99 14.92 2.61
N ALA A 81 2.52 13.90 3.30
CA ALA A 81 3.95 13.69 3.46
C ALA A 81 4.30 12.19 3.47
N ALA A 82 5.37 11.81 2.77
CA ALA A 82 5.94 10.47 2.91
C ALA A 82 6.69 10.37 4.24
N LEU A 83 6.50 9.26 4.96
CA LEU A 83 7.23 8.98 6.19
C LEU A 83 8.54 8.23 5.89
N PRO A 84 9.57 8.40 6.74
CA PRO A 84 10.80 7.64 6.61
C PRO A 84 10.57 6.16 6.93
N GLY A 85 11.36 5.30 6.27
CA GLY A 85 11.31 3.85 6.47
C GLY A 85 10.44 3.13 5.43
N LYS A 86 10.74 1.85 5.25
CA LYS A 86 9.99 0.93 4.39
C LYS A 86 9.98 -0.45 5.02
N GLU A 87 8.90 -1.19 4.88
CA GLU A 87 8.83 -2.61 5.20
C GLU A 87 8.87 -3.44 3.93
N THR A 88 9.53 -4.61 3.94
CA THR A 88 9.63 -5.46 2.76
C THR A 88 9.27 -6.91 3.08
N PHE A 89 8.36 -7.45 2.29
CA PHE A 89 7.94 -8.85 2.34
C PHE A 89 8.43 -9.59 1.10
N THR A 90 8.95 -10.80 1.28
CA THR A 90 9.46 -11.63 0.18
C THR A 90 8.83 -13.02 0.21
N ARG A 91 8.54 -13.56 -0.97
CA ARG A 91 8.12 -14.96 -1.18
C ARG A 91 8.91 -15.56 -2.34
N GLN A 92 9.32 -16.80 -2.20
CA GLN A 92 10.00 -17.54 -3.27
C GLN A 92 9.12 -18.72 -3.70
N LEU A 93 9.01 -18.93 -5.01
CA LEU A 93 8.30 -20.06 -5.61
C LEU A 93 9.23 -20.79 -6.59
N PRO A 94 9.07 -22.12 -6.75
CA PRO A 94 9.81 -22.86 -7.78
C PRO A 94 9.39 -22.43 -9.20
N GLY A 95 10.35 -22.43 -10.12
CA GLY A 95 10.16 -22.06 -11.53
C GLY A 95 10.34 -20.57 -11.83
N GLU A 96 10.01 -20.16 -13.06
CA GLU A 96 10.06 -18.77 -13.49
C GLU A 96 8.86 -17.93 -13.03
N CYS A 97 8.99 -16.60 -13.09
CA CYS A 97 7.94 -15.66 -12.67
C CYS A 97 6.82 -15.45 -13.69
N ARG A 98 6.90 -16.07 -14.88
CA ARG A 98 5.89 -15.87 -15.94
C ARG A 98 4.51 -16.29 -15.44
N SER A 99 3.51 -15.42 -15.67
CA SER A 99 2.10 -15.63 -15.31
C SER A 99 1.84 -15.84 -13.81
N ARG A 100 2.63 -15.17 -12.94
CA ARG A 100 2.54 -15.29 -11.48
C ARG A 100 1.85 -14.12 -10.78
N ASP A 101 1.21 -13.21 -11.51
CA ASP A 101 0.60 -11.99 -10.95
C ASP A 101 -0.41 -12.28 -9.83
N ALA A 102 -1.22 -13.33 -9.97
CA ALA A 102 -2.16 -13.75 -8.93
C ALA A 102 -1.45 -14.23 -7.65
N GLN A 103 -0.24 -14.79 -7.75
CA GLN A 103 0.54 -15.18 -6.57
C GLN A 103 1.23 -13.97 -5.93
N LEU A 104 1.60 -12.96 -6.72
CA LEU A 104 2.11 -11.68 -6.22
C LEU A 104 1.01 -10.90 -5.48
N ALA A 105 -0.21 -10.85 -6.03
CA ALA A 105 -1.36 -10.27 -5.34
C ALA A 105 -1.63 -10.98 -4.00
N ARG A 106 -1.63 -12.33 -4.00
CA ARG A 106 -1.76 -13.11 -2.77
C ARG A 106 -0.67 -12.83 -1.73
N LEU A 107 0.57 -12.53 -2.14
CA LEU A 107 1.60 -12.12 -1.19
C LEU A 107 1.18 -10.85 -0.43
N VAL A 108 0.62 -9.85 -1.13
CA VAL A 108 0.13 -8.62 -0.50
C VAL A 108 -1.07 -8.93 0.39
N ASP A 109 -2.05 -9.68 -0.11
CA ASP A 109 -3.25 -10.05 0.65
C ASP A 109 -2.89 -10.77 1.96
N ASP A 110 -2.04 -11.80 1.88
CA ASP A 110 -1.56 -12.58 3.03
C ASP A 110 -0.77 -11.72 4.04
N LYS A 111 -0.22 -10.59 3.60
CA LYS A 111 0.55 -9.65 4.43
C LYS A 111 -0.23 -8.43 4.87
N THR A 112 -1.50 -8.30 4.49
CA THR A 112 -2.38 -7.21 4.95
C THR A 112 -2.36 -7.01 6.48
N PRO A 113 -2.42 -8.05 7.33
CA PRO A 113 -2.33 -7.85 8.78
C PRO A 113 -1.00 -7.23 9.24
N ALA A 114 0.12 -7.61 8.62
CA ALA A 114 1.43 -7.05 8.93
C ALA A 114 1.55 -5.60 8.44
N ILE A 115 1.03 -5.33 7.24
CA ILE A 115 0.95 -3.97 6.69
C ILE A 115 0.17 -3.05 7.62
N THR A 116 -1.01 -3.49 8.10
CA THR A 116 -1.82 -2.70 9.04
C THR A 116 -1.07 -2.46 10.36
N ALA A 117 -0.35 -3.46 10.88
CA ALA A 117 0.46 -3.29 12.08
C ALA A 117 1.58 -2.26 11.87
N HIS A 118 2.25 -2.30 10.72
CA HIS A 118 3.29 -1.33 10.34
C HIS A 118 2.74 0.10 10.22
N LEU A 119 1.53 0.28 9.67
CA LEU A 119 0.88 1.58 9.63
C LEU A 119 0.58 2.13 11.03
N ALA A 120 0.13 1.28 11.96
CA ALA A 120 -0.11 1.69 13.34
C ALA A 120 1.20 2.04 14.08
N GLU A 121 2.28 1.29 13.85
CA GLU A 121 3.61 1.61 14.39
C GLU A 121 4.13 2.94 13.85
N ALA A 122 4.05 3.15 12.53
CA ALA A 122 4.42 4.41 11.89
C ALA A 122 3.61 5.59 12.47
N ALA A 123 2.31 5.41 12.67
CA ALA A 123 1.44 6.43 13.27
C ALA A 123 1.85 6.78 14.70
N SER A 124 2.21 5.77 15.50
CA SER A 124 2.69 5.97 16.87
C SER A 124 4.01 6.75 16.90
N ALA A 125 4.96 6.38 16.04
CA ALA A 125 6.28 7.03 15.96
C ALA A 125 6.21 8.46 15.40
N ASP A 126 5.24 8.75 14.54
CA ASP A 126 5.11 10.02 13.85
C ASP A 126 4.31 11.08 14.61
N ARG A 127 3.64 10.71 15.72
CA ARG A 127 2.70 11.56 16.47
C ARG A 127 3.17 13.02 16.67
N GLU A 128 4.37 13.22 17.20
CA GLU A 128 4.91 14.56 17.46
C GLU A 128 5.20 15.35 16.17
N HIS A 129 5.63 14.67 15.11
CA HIS A 129 5.86 15.29 13.80
C HIS A 129 4.55 15.68 13.11
N ALA A 130 3.49 14.89 13.29
CA ALA A 130 2.16 15.23 12.79
C ALA A 130 1.61 16.50 13.47
N LEU A 131 1.76 16.61 14.80
CA LEU A 131 1.38 17.83 15.54
C LEU A 131 2.18 19.05 15.08
N ALA A 132 3.49 18.90 14.91
CA ALA A 132 4.34 19.97 14.40
C ALA A 132 3.95 20.41 12.97
N ALA A 133 3.56 19.46 12.10
CA ALA A 133 3.08 19.76 10.76
C ALA A 133 1.76 20.54 10.78
N ILE A 134 0.85 20.23 11.71
CA ILE A 134 -0.38 21.00 11.93
C ILE A 134 -0.04 22.42 12.37
N ASP A 135 0.81 22.59 13.38
CA ASP A 135 1.20 23.93 13.86
C ASP A 135 1.86 24.77 12.75
N ALA A 136 2.72 24.16 11.92
CA ALA A 136 3.35 24.85 10.80
C ALA A 136 2.32 25.34 9.77
N ALA A 137 1.34 24.51 9.41
CA ALA A 137 0.30 24.89 8.46
C ALA A 137 -0.58 26.05 8.96
N HIS A 138 -0.92 26.06 10.26
CA HIS A 138 -1.63 27.18 10.87
C HIS A 138 -0.85 28.48 10.80
N HIS A 139 0.46 28.42 11.06
CA HIS A 139 1.29 29.62 11.00
C HIS A 139 1.31 30.24 9.60
N PHE A 140 1.29 29.42 8.54
CA PHE A 140 1.20 29.93 7.17
C PHE A 140 -0.17 30.51 6.81
N ALA A 141 -1.26 30.01 7.39
CA ALA A 141 -2.61 30.50 7.12
C ALA A 141 -2.96 31.81 7.85
N ALA A 142 -2.26 32.10 8.96
CA ALA A 142 -2.52 33.28 9.80
C ALA A 142 -1.74 34.54 9.38
N ASN A 143 -0.85 34.45 8.39
CA ASN A 143 -0.06 35.55 7.82
C ASN A 143 -0.63 35.96 6.45
#